data_AF-A0A932PRN7-F1
#
_entry.id   AF-A0A932PRN7-F1
#
_cell.length_a   1.000
_cell.length_b   1.000
_cell.length_c   1.000
_cell.angle_alpha   90.00
_cell.angle_beta   90.00
_cell.angle_gamma   90.00
#
_symmetry.space_group_name_H-M   'P 1'
#
loop_
_entity.id
_entity.type
_entity.pdbx_description
1 polymer ?
#
loop_
_entity_poly.entity_id
_entity_poly.type
_entity_poly.pdbx_seq_one_letter_code
_entity_poly.pdbx_strand_id
1 'polypeptide(L)'
;MIKVVLTKDVDKLGKLGETKNVADGFAMHWLIPQGFAVFDDTRLARKLARLRASLDQKVSQASEQAIELSKKHHTKSAQRISQKIAKDAKKINQLKTT
;
A
#
# COMPACT_ATOMS: atom_id res chain seq x y z
N MET A 1 -2.99 -4.90 34.74
CA MET A 1 -3.94 -3.81 34.41
C MET A 1 -3.70 -3.45 32.96
N ILE A 2 -4.74 -3.57 32.14
CA ILE A 2 -4.68 -3.47 30.70
C ILE A 2 -5.61 -2.37 30.18
N LYS A 3 -5.12 -1.62 29.19
CA LYS A 3 -5.94 -0.63 28.50
C LYS A 3 -6.76 -1.30 27.42
N VAL A 4 -8.04 -0.99 27.42
CA VAL A 4 -9.01 -1.47 26.43
C VAL A 4 -9.86 -0.30 25.95
N VAL A 5 -10.23 -0.33 24.68
CA VAL A 5 -11.21 0.59 24.09
C VAL A 5 -12.55 -0.12 24.07
N LEU A 6 -13.58 0.51 24.66
CA LEU A 6 -14.93 -0.04 24.67
C LEU A 6 -15.54 0.06 23.28
N THR A 7 -16.09 -1.04 22.78
CA THR A 7 -16.81 -1.10 21.49
C THR A 7 -18.31 -0.93 21.67
N LYS A 8 -18.79 -0.94 22.92
CA LYS A 8 -20.18 -0.80 23.34
C LYS A 8 -20.25 -0.06 24.67
N ASP A 9 -21.41 0.49 25.00
CA ASP A 9 -21.67 1.05 26.31
C ASP A 9 -21.70 -0.09 27.35
N VAL A 10 -20.92 0.07 28.42
CA VAL A 10 -20.85 -0.90 29.52
C VAL A 10 -21.21 -0.19 30.80
N ASP A 11 -22.29 -0.66 31.44
CA ASP A 11 -22.79 -0.06 32.67
C ASP A 11 -21.69 -0.03 33.75
N LYS A 12 -21.60 1.10 34.45
CA LYS A 12 -20.57 1.41 35.47
C LYS A 12 -19.11 1.46 34.99
N LEU A 13 -18.83 1.26 33.70
CA LEU A 13 -17.47 1.30 33.16
C LEU A 13 -17.23 2.50 32.23
N GLY A 14 -18.14 2.76 31.28
CA GLY A 14 -18.02 3.87 30.34
C GLY A 14 -18.87 3.71 29.08
N LYS A 15 -18.76 4.70 28.20
CA LYS A 15 -19.43 4.73 26.89
C LYS A 15 -18.56 4.15 25.77
N LEU A 16 -19.20 3.84 24.64
CA LEU A 16 -18.58 3.40 23.40
C LEU A 16 -17.47 4.35 22.96
N GLY A 17 -16.32 3.79 22.61
CA GLY A 17 -15.13 4.52 22.17
C GLY A 17 -14.23 5.00 23.31
N GLU A 18 -14.66 4.93 24.58
CA GLU A 18 -13.80 5.31 25.70
C GLU A 18 -12.70 4.27 25.94
N THR A 19 -11.50 4.76 26.21
CA THR A 19 -10.38 3.92 26.65
C THR A 19 -10.37 3.86 28.18
N LYS A 20 -10.41 2.65 28.74
CA LYS A 20 -10.35 2.42 30.19
C LYS A 20 -9.22 1.45 30.53
N ASN A 21 -8.67 1.61 31.72
CA ASN A 21 -7.70 0.68 32.28
C ASN A 21 -8.43 -0.28 33.22
N VAL A 22 -8.42 -1.57 32.91
CA VAL A 22 -9.18 -2.60 33.64
C VAL A 22 -8.26 -3.73 34.11
N ALA A 23 -8.76 -4.60 34.99
CA ALA A 23 -8.04 -5.80 35.39
C ALA A 23 -7.90 -6.77 34.20
N ASP A 24 -6.76 -7.47 34.13
CA ASP A 24 -6.43 -8.33 33.00
C ASP A 24 -7.46 -9.47 32.86
N GLY A 25 -7.89 -10.04 33.98
CA GLY A 25 -8.94 -11.07 34.00
C GLY A 25 -10.30 -10.57 33.50
N PHE A 26 -10.66 -9.32 33.80
CA PHE A 26 -11.93 -8.73 33.37
C PHE A 26 -11.93 -8.40 31.87
N ALA A 27 -10.80 -7.94 31.34
CA ALA A 27 -10.62 -7.77 29.90
C ALA A 27 -10.67 -9.12 29.16
N MET A 28 -9.84 -10.08 29.59
CA MET A 28 -9.61 -11.32 28.84
C MET A 28 -10.75 -12.33 28.93
N HIS A 29 -11.44 -12.44 30.06
CA HIS A 29 -12.50 -13.45 30.24
C HIS A 29 -13.91 -12.91 29.97
N TRP A 30 -14.11 -11.58 30.05
CA TRP A 30 -15.44 -11.00 29.92
C TRP A 30 -15.56 -9.97 28.80
N LEU A 31 -14.80 -8.87 28.84
CA LEU A 31 -15.00 -7.79 27.86
C LEU A 31 -14.65 -8.20 26.42
N ILE A 32 -13.54 -8.90 26.22
CA ILE A 32 -13.04 -9.24 24.88
C ILE A 32 -13.82 -10.41 24.26
N PRO A 33 -14.06 -11.54 24.96
CA PRO A 33 -14.82 -12.64 24.38
C PRO A 33 -16.27 -12.26 24.04
N GLN A 34 -16.87 -11.35 24.81
CA GLN A 34 -18.24 -10.87 24.57
C GLN A 34 -18.30 -9.70 23.57
N GLY A 35 -17.14 -9.21 23.10
CA GLY A 35 -17.06 -8.11 22.13
C GLY A 35 -17.50 -6.74 22.67
N PHE A 36 -17.35 -6.50 23.99
CA PHE A 36 -17.58 -5.20 24.64
C PHE A 36 -16.34 -4.30 24.63
N ALA A 37 -15.15 -4.87 24.44
CA ALA A 37 -13.93 -4.09 24.32
C ALA A 37 -12.89 -4.75 23.42
N VAL A 38 -11.98 -3.94 22.89
CA VAL A 38 -10.78 -4.37 22.17
C VAL A 38 -9.54 -3.88 22.91
N PHE A 39 -8.42 -4.58 22.77
CA PHE A 39 -7.16 -4.13 23.36
C PHE A 39 -6.74 -2.79 22.77
N ASP A 40 -6.43 -1.83 23.63
CA ASP A 40 -5.73 -0.60 23.25
C ASP A 40 -4.23 -0.90 23.11
N ASP A 41 -3.90 -1.87 22.24
CA ASP A 41 -2.52 -2.25 22.03
C ASP A 41 -1.85 -1.26 21.07
N THR A 42 -1.21 -0.26 21.68
CA THR A 42 -0.30 0.68 21.00
C THR A 42 0.76 -0.04 20.15
N ARG A 43 1.15 -1.28 20.46
CA ARG A 43 2.05 -2.09 19.62
C ARG A 43 1.36 -2.58 18.36
N LEU A 44 0.12 -3.05 18.45
CA LEU A 44 -0.69 -3.42 17.29
C LEU A 44 -0.94 -2.20 16.39
N ALA A 45 -1.30 -1.05 16.96
CA ALA A 45 -1.45 0.21 16.23
C ALA A 45 -0.15 0.60 15.48
N ARG A 46 1.01 0.53 16.16
CA ARG A 46 2.32 0.77 15.52
C ARG A 46 2.68 -0.27 14.46
N LYS A 47 2.29 -1.54 14.64
CA LYS A 47 2.51 -2.61 13.65
C LYS A 47 1.69 -2.35 12.39
N LEU A 48 0.43 -1.97 12.55
CA LEU A 48 -0.45 -1.58 11.44
C LEU A 48 0.05 -0.32 10.71
N ALA A 49 0.52 0.69 11.44
CA ALA A 49 1.11 1.89 10.84
C ALA A 49 2.35 1.56 9.99
N ARG A 50 3.25 0.72 10.50
CA ARG A 50 4.42 0.25 9.74
C ARG A 50 4.06 -0.55 8.50
N LEU A 51 3.05 -1.43 8.61
CA LEU A 51 2.56 -2.19 7.48
C LEU A 51 1.99 -1.28 6.38
N ARG A 52 1.18 -0.28 6.75
CA ARG A 52 0.65 0.72 5.82
C ARG A 52 1.76 1.49 5.11
N ALA A 53 2.72 2.03 5.86
CA ALA A 53 3.85 2.76 5.26
C ALA A 53 4.65 1.89 4.27
N SER A 54 4.87 0.61 4.57
CA SER A 54 5.55 -0.31 3.65
C SER A 54 4.74 -0.58 2.38
N LEU A 55 3.42 -0.68 2.48
CA LEU A 55 2.53 -0.83 1.33
C LEU A 55 2.55 0.43 0.46
N ASP A 56 2.42 1.60 1.06
CA ASP A 56 2.44 2.88 0.34
C ASP A 56 3.75 3.08 -0.41
N GLN A 57 4.88 2.73 0.22
CA GLN A 57 6.19 2.76 -0.43
C GLN A 57 6.26 1.82 -1.64
N LYS A 58 5.72 0.59 -1.52
CA LYS A 58 5.68 -0.36 -2.64
C LYS A 58 4.80 0.15 -3.79
N VAL A 59 3.66 0.78 -3.48
CA VAL A 59 2.78 1.37 -4.49
C VAL A 59 3.46 2.52 -5.22
N SER A 60 4.17 3.40 -4.50
CA SER A 60 4.96 4.49 -5.13
C SER A 60 6.06 3.95 -6.04
N GLN A 61 6.82 2.96 -5.57
CA GLN A 61 7.87 2.33 -6.36
C GLN A 61 7.31 1.66 -7.62
N ALA A 62 6.18 0.97 -7.50
CA ALA A 62 5.53 0.32 -8.64
C ALA A 62 5.04 1.34 -9.68
N SER A 63 4.49 2.48 -9.24
CA SER A 63 4.02 3.53 -10.15
C SER A 63 5.18 4.22 -10.86
N GLU A 64 6.27 4.52 -10.14
CA GLU A 64 7.50 5.08 -10.71
C GLU A 64 8.12 4.14 -11.74
N GLN A 65 8.24 2.85 -11.42
CA GLN A 65 8.76 1.84 -12.33
C GLN A 65 7.89 1.71 -13.59
N ALA A 66 6.55 1.74 -13.45
CA ALA A 66 5.65 1.67 -14.59
C ALA A 66 5.81 2.88 -15.53
N ILE A 67 5.95 4.08 -14.98
CA ILE A 67 6.18 5.31 -15.75
C ILE A 67 7.54 5.24 -16.46
N GLU A 68 8.59 4.80 -15.76
CA GLU A 68 9.93 4.70 -16.32
C GLU A 68 10.00 3.65 -17.45
N LEU A 69 9.38 2.48 -17.25
CA LEU A 69 9.28 1.43 -18.26
C LEU A 69 8.54 1.94 -19.51
N SER A 70 7.43 2.65 -19.33
CA SER A 70 6.66 3.25 -20.43
C SER A 70 7.52 4.20 -21.26
N LYS A 71 8.24 5.14 -20.60
CA LYS A 71 9.15 6.08 -21.27
C LYS A 71 10.24 5.35 -22.05
N LYS A 72 10.93 4.40 -21.42
CA LYS A 72 11.98 3.58 -22.07
C LYS A 72 11.44 2.84 -23.29
N HIS A 73 10.23 2.26 -23.18
CA HIS A 73 9.62 1.51 -24.27
C HIS A 73 9.23 2.43 -25.44
N HIS A 74 8.72 3.63 -25.15
CA HIS A 74 8.36 4.64 -26.16
C HIS A 74 9.57 5.20 -26.91
N THR A 75 10.67 5.50 -26.21
CA THR A 75 11.89 6.00 -26.88
C THR A 75 12.52 4.93 -27.77
N LYS A 76 12.58 3.68 -27.29
CA LYS A 76 13.15 2.55 -28.06
C LYS A 76 12.34 2.23 -29.31
N SER A 77 11.01 2.34 -29.27
CA SER A 77 10.16 2.10 -30.44
C SER A 77 10.35 3.18 -31.51
N ALA A 78 10.44 4.46 -31.12
CA ALA A 78 10.72 5.55 -32.05
C ALA A 78 12.07 5.39 -32.77
N GLN A 79 13.12 4.99 -32.04
CA GLN A 79 14.43 4.69 -32.62
C GLN A 79 14.39 3.50 -33.60
N ARG A 80 13.59 2.47 -33.33
CA ARG A 80 13.44 1.33 -34.24
C ARG A 80 12.75 1.72 -35.55
N ILE A 81 11.73 2.58 -35.48
CA ILE A 81 11.02 3.07 -36.67
C ILE A 81 11.96 3.90 -37.54
N SER A 82 12.72 4.83 -36.96
CA SER A 82 13.65 5.67 -37.72
C SER A 82 14.78 4.86 -38.36
N GLN A 83 15.33 3.86 -37.65
CA GLN A 83 16.34 2.96 -38.20
C GLN A 83 15.80 2.15 -39.38
N LYS A 84 14.54 1.71 -39.33
CA LYS A 84 13.92 0.98 -40.44
C LYS A 84 13.68 1.88 -41.66
N ILE A 85 13.14 3.09 -41.45
CA ILE A 85 12.97 4.09 -42.51
C ILE A 85 14.31 4.43 -43.17
N ALA A 86 15.38 4.61 -42.39
CA ALA A 86 16.72 4.89 -42.92
C ALA A 86 17.28 3.72 -43.76
N LYS A 87 17.02 2.47 -43.35
CA LYS A 87 17.42 1.27 -44.10
C LYS A 87 16.66 1.16 -45.42
N ASP A 88 15.36 1.42 -45.40
CA ASP A 88 14.50 1.37 -46.59
C ASP A 88 14.86 2.49 -47.59
N ALA A 89 15.13 3.71 -47.11
CA ALA A 89 15.58 4.83 -47.95
C ALA A 89 16.92 4.55 -48.65
N LYS A 90 17.88 3.92 -47.94
CA LYS A 90 19.18 3.53 -48.54
C LYS A 90 18.99 2.52 -49.66
N LYS A 91 18.05 1.58 -49.51
CA LYS A 91 17.72 0.57 -50.54
C LYS A 91 17.05 1.21 -51.76
N ILE A 92 16.16 2.20 -51.56
CA ILE A 92 15.50 2.94 -52.65
C ILE A 92 16.51 3.72 -53.48
N ASN A 93 17.47 4.42 -52.86
CA ASN A 93 18.47 5.18 -53.61
C ASN A 93 19.39 4.29 -54.47
N GLN A 94 19.72 3.09 -53.99
CA GLN A 94 20.53 2.14 -54.76
C GLN A 94 19.83 1.64 -56.04
N LEU A 95 18.49 1.55 -56.02
CA LEU A 95 17.69 1.11 -57.17
C LEU A 95 17.47 2.21 -58.22
N LYS A 96 17.71 3.49 -57.87
CA LYS A 96 17.57 4.63 -58.80
C LYS A 96 18.85 4.96 -59.57
N THR A 97 19.98 4.42 -59.14
CA THR A 97 21.30 4.64 -59.75
C THR A 97 21.69 3.61 -60.81
N THR A 98 20.78 2.70 -61.17
CA THR A 98 20.92 1.71 -62.25
C THR A 98 19.94 2.07 -63.37
#